data_AF-A0A4U0WHL1-F1
#
_entry.id   AF-A0A4U0WHL1-F1
#
_cell.length_a   1.000
_cell.length_b   1.000
_cell.length_c   1.000
_cell.angle_alpha   90.00
_cell.angle_beta   90.00
_cell.angle_gamma   90.00
#
_symmetry.space_group_name_H-M   'P 1'
#
loop_
_entity.id
_entity.type
_entity.pdbx_description
1 polymer ?
#
loop_
_entity_poly.entity_id
_entity_poly.type
_entity_poly.pdbx_seq_one_letter_code
_entity_poly.pdbx_strand_id
1 'polypeptide(L)'
;MPLHLLGKKSWNVYNANNIAKVKRDEAAAAAREEAEEQRMQEIDAERRIAILRGVTPPPLPDALEPKREEKRRRDDGAGGVNKKRRVRGEDDTDRDIRLAKEEQEAGSATRGRLAEAIERKSNRTSDAPLVDRTGHVNLFPVDEHAIRKAQKNEEAEREKAKTKKELEDQYTMRFSNAAGFKQGLEKPWYAAQTKDFTRKNDAARGMLDEVSGKDVWGNEDPRRKEREMSRLVGNDPMAVMRQAQKQLKDVERERAKWKAERDEEMRQLDRRERRRSRRRPEDDQLDGFSLDSPAVDERE
;
A
#
# COMPACT_ATOMS: atom_id res chain seq x y z
N MET A 1 -12.19 20.33 -37.54
CA MET A 1 -12.72 20.84 -36.25
C MET A 1 -12.09 20.03 -35.11
N PRO A 2 -11.57 20.64 -34.02
CA PRO A 2 -10.91 19.87 -32.96
C PRO A 2 -11.92 18.97 -32.23
N LEU A 3 -11.72 17.66 -32.30
CA LEU A 3 -12.71 16.61 -31.99
C LEU A 3 -12.98 16.33 -30.50
N HIS A 4 -12.23 16.91 -29.55
CA HIS A 4 -12.38 16.55 -28.14
C HIS A 4 -12.40 17.77 -27.21
N LEU A 5 -13.61 18.18 -26.81
CA LEU A 5 -13.85 19.25 -25.85
C LEU A 5 -13.58 18.83 -24.40
N LEU A 6 -13.53 17.52 -24.14
CA LEU A 6 -13.41 16.97 -22.79
C LEU A 6 -12.07 17.32 -22.11
N GLY A 7 -10.98 17.43 -22.88
CA GLY A 7 -9.66 17.79 -22.35
C GLY A 7 -9.60 19.20 -21.74
N LYS A 8 -10.48 20.11 -22.17
CA LYS A 8 -10.53 21.50 -21.69
C LYS A 8 -11.44 21.70 -20.48
N LYS A 9 -12.19 20.67 -20.07
CA LYS A 9 -13.12 20.75 -18.94
C LYS A 9 -12.39 20.47 -17.63
N SER A 10 -12.65 21.29 -16.62
CA SER A 10 -12.03 21.22 -15.30
C SER A 10 -12.45 20.00 -14.48
N TRP A 11 -13.57 19.35 -14.80
CA TRP A 11 -14.04 18.13 -14.14
C TRP A 11 -13.56 16.84 -14.81
N ASN A 12 -12.88 16.92 -15.96
CA ASN A 12 -12.41 15.73 -16.65
C ASN A 12 -11.35 15.02 -15.80
N VAL A 13 -11.66 13.81 -15.35
CA VAL A 13 -10.80 12.97 -14.51
C VAL A 13 -9.45 12.69 -15.18
N TYR A 14 -9.42 12.57 -16.51
CA TYR A 14 -8.21 12.28 -17.27
C TYR A 14 -7.28 13.49 -17.46
N ASN A 15 -7.67 14.68 -17.01
CA ASN A 15 -6.79 15.84 -17.05
C ASN A 15 -5.64 15.64 -16.05
N ALA A 16 -4.40 15.86 -16.48
CA ALA A 16 -3.21 15.73 -15.65
C ALA A 16 -3.31 16.48 -14.32
N ASN A 17 -3.95 17.67 -14.32
CA ASN A 17 -4.15 18.47 -13.12
C ASN A 17 -5.09 17.78 -12.10
N ASN A 18 -6.10 17.05 -12.58
CA ASN A 18 -7.03 16.33 -11.71
C ASN A 18 -6.42 15.02 -11.20
N ILE A 19 -5.70 14.31 -12.07
CA ILE A 19 -4.92 13.12 -11.68
C ILE A 19 -3.91 13.49 -10.59
N ALA A 20 -3.23 14.64 -10.71
CA ALA A 20 -2.27 15.10 -9.71
C ALA A 20 -2.94 15.45 -8.35
N LYS A 21 -4.15 16.01 -8.37
CA LYS A 21 -4.93 16.26 -7.14
C LYS A 21 -5.31 14.94 -6.46
N VAL A 22 -5.88 14.00 -7.21
CA VAL A 22 -6.26 12.68 -6.70
C VAL A 22 -5.05 11.96 -6.10
N LYS A 23 -3.90 11.95 -6.79
CA LYS A 23 -2.67 11.35 -6.25
C LYS A 23 -2.18 12.02 -4.97
N ARG A 24 -2.33 13.34 -4.84
CA ARG A 24 -1.96 14.05 -3.61
C ARG A 24 -2.89 13.69 -2.46
N ASP A 25 -4.17 13.55 -2.74
CA ASP A 25 -5.18 13.17 -1.74
C ASP A 25 -5.00 11.70 -1.32
N GLU A 26 -4.74 10.80 -2.28
CA GLU A 26 -4.36 9.40 -2.04
C GLU A 26 -3.09 9.30 -1.21
N ALA A 27 -2.04 10.06 -1.55
CA ALA A 27 -0.80 10.08 -0.77
C ALA A 27 -1.01 10.63 0.65
N ALA A 28 -1.89 11.64 0.82
CA ALA A 28 -2.22 12.17 2.13
C ALA A 28 -3.06 11.19 2.97
N ALA A 29 -3.93 10.42 2.33
CA ALA A 29 -4.68 9.34 2.98
C ALA A 29 -3.74 8.20 3.39
N ALA A 30 -2.91 7.72 2.47
CA ALA A 30 -1.92 6.68 2.73
C ALA A 30 -0.95 7.08 3.86
N ALA A 31 -0.45 8.33 3.88
CA ALA A 31 0.43 8.79 4.95
C ALA A 31 -0.23 8.82 6.33
N ARG A 32 -1.57 8.99 6.40
CA ARG A 32 -2.30 8.90 7.67
C ARG A 32 -2.44 7.46 8.13
N GLU A 33 -2.78 6.55 7.21
CA GLU A 33 -2.86 5.12 7.49
C GLU A 33 -1.51 4.56 7.93
N GLU A 34 -0.42 4.91 7.24
CA GLU A 34 0.95 4.53 7.63
C GLU A 34 1.33 5.03 9.03
N ALA A 35 0.93 6.26 9.40
CA ALA A 35 1.19 6.80 10.73
C ALA A 35 0.39 6.06 11.82
N GLU A 36 -0.81 5.60 11.52
CA GLU A 36 -1.62 4.76 12.41
C GLU A 36 -1.02 3.36 12.55
N GLU A 37 -0.58 2.74 11.44
CA GLU A 37 0.12 1.46 11.46
C GLU A 37 1.43 1.52 12.25
N GLN A 38 2.21 2.59 12.09
CA GLN A 38 3.43 2.80 12.88
C GLN A 38 3.13 2.87 14.37
N ARG A 39 2.08 3.59 14.77
CA ARG A 39 1.64 3.63 16.18
C ARG A 39 1.27 2.25 16.71
N MET A 40 0.55 1.45 15.91
CA MET A 40 0.18 0.08 16.29
C MET A 40 1.42 -0.82 16.40
N GLN A 41 2.37 -0.68 15.48
CA GLN A 41 3.65 -1.40 15.52
C GLN A 41 4.50 -1.01 16.74
N GLU A 42 4.53 0.27 17.10
CA GLU A 42 5.20 0.79 18.29
C GLU A 42 4.61 0.16 19.56
N ILE A 43 3.29 0.16 19.70
CA ILE A 43 2.59 -0.47 20.83
C ILE A 43 2.94 -1.96 20.92
N ASP A 44 2.89 -2.68 19.79
CA ASP A 44 3.25 -4.10 19.76
C ASP A 44 4.74 -4.34 20.07
N ALA A 45 5.63 -3.47 19.59
CA ALA A 45 7.05 -3.51 19.89
C ALA A 45 7.32 -3.26 21.38
N GLU A 46 6.67 -2.26 21.98
CA GLU A 46 6.73 -1.97 23.41
C GLU A 46 6.26 -3.15 24.25
N ARG A 47 5.18 -3.83 23.83
CA ARG A 47 4.70 -5.05 24.49
C ARG A 47 5.71 -6.18 24.40
N ARG A 48 6.33 -6.39 23.24
CA ARG A 48 7.40 -7.39 23.06
C ARG A 48 8.60 -7.07 23.95
N ILE A 49 9.00 -5.80 24.03
CA ILE A 49 10.10 -5.35 24.90
C ILE A 49 9.73 -5.55 26.38
N ALA A 50 8.50 -5.28 26.79
CA ALA A 50 8.05 -5.47 28.17
C ALA A 50 8.09 -6.96 28.58
N ILE A 51 7.63 -7.86 27.71
CA ILE A 51 7.72 -9.32 27.91
C ILE A 51 9.18 -9.75 28.04
N LEU A 52 10.06 -9.26 27.16
CA LEU A 52 11.50 -9.56 27.22
C LEU A 52 12.15 -9.01 28.50
N ARG A 53 11.65 -7.90 29.04
CA ARG A 53 12.10 -7.32 30.31
C ARG A 53 11.45 -7.97 31.54
N GLY A 54 10.54 -8.93 31.38
CA GLY A 54 9.83 -9.57 32.49
C GLY A 54 8.84 -8.65 33.21
N VAL A 55 8.48 -7.51 32.60
CA VAL A 55 7.50 -6.55 33.12
C VAL A 55 6.13 -6.86 32.50
N THR A 56 5.05 -6.71 33.26
CA THR A 56 3.69 -6.87 32.73
C THR A 56 3.46 -5.94 31.55
N PRO A 57 3.11 -6.46 30.36
CA PRO A 57 2.99 -5.65 29.15
C PRO A 57 1.86 -4.63 29.28
N PRO A 58 1.99 -3.43 28.68
CA PRO A 58 0.92 -2.45 28.67
C PRO A 58 -0.35 -3.05 28.02
N PRO A 59 -1.54 -2.72 28.53
CA PRO A 59 -2.79 -3.18 27.96
C PRO A 59 -2.90 -2.66 26.53
N LEU A 60 -3.41 -3.51 25.63
CA LEU A 60 -3.75 -3.07 24.28
C LEU A 60 -4.74 -1.90 24.40
N PRO A 61 -4.64 -0.84 23.59
CA PRO A 61 -5.77 0.05 23.43
C PRO A 61 -6.95 -0.85 23.03
N ASP A 62 -8.01 -0.85 23.83
CA ASP A 62 -9.22 -1.60 23.52
C ASP A 62 -9.55 -1.30 22.06
N ALA A 63 -9.52 -2.34 21.22
CA ALA A 63 -10.00 -2.23 19.86
C ALA A 63 -11.42 -1.71 20.01
N LEU A 64 -11.56 -0.42 19.73
CA LEU A 64 -12.76 0.36 19.91
C LEU A 64 -13.94 -0.55 19.57
N GLU A 65 -14.88 -0.70 20.52
CA GLU A 65 -16.24 -1.11 20.16
C GLU A 65 -16.56 -0.48 18.81
N PRO A 66 -17.05 -1.26 17.82
CA PRO A 66 -17.17 -0.82 16.44
C PRO A 66 -17.79 0.56 16.50
N LYS A 67 -16.98 1.57 16.21
CA LYS A 67 -17.28 2.98 16.49
C LYS A 67 -18.59 3.19 15.77
N ARG A 68 -19.71 3.17 16.52
CA ARG A 68 -21.06 3.11 15.98
C ARG A 68 -21.05 4.07 14.84
N GLU A 69 -21.23 3.56 13.61
CA GLU A 69 -21.11 4.35 12.41
C GLU A 69 -21.86 5.65 12.68
N GLU A 70 -21.12 6.73 12.95
CA GLU A 70 -21.69 8.05 13.06
C GLU A 70 -22.07 8.35 11.64
N LYS A 71 -23.30 7.90 11.34
CA LYS A 71 -24.10 8.12 10.17
C LYS A 71 -23.58 9.38 9.51
N ARG A 72 -22.80 9.18 8.45
CA ARG A 72 -22.15 10.23 7.65
C ARG A 72 -23.11 11.41 7.58
N ARG A 73 -22.92 12.38 8.47
CA ARG A 73 -23.61 13.65 8.33
C ARG A 73 -22.92 14.23 7.14
N ARG A 74 -23.69 14.32 6.06
CA ARG A 74 -23.32 15.00 4.82
C ARG A 74 -22.52 16.23 5.21
N ASP A 75 -21.40 16.42 4.54
CA ASP A 75 -20.65 17.67 4.51
C ASP A 75 -21.62 18.85 4.33
N ASP A 76 -22.08 19.40 5.45
CA ASP A 76 -22.47 20.80 5.52
C ASP A 76 -21.14 21.52 5.75
N GLY A 77 -20.65 22.11 4.67
CA GLY A 77 -19.35 22.75 4.60
C GLY A 77 -19.12 23.82 5.67
N ALA A 78 -17.84 24.15 5.81
CA ALA A 78 -17.21 25.06 6.76
C ALA A 78 -16.69 24.35 8.02
N GLY A 79 -15.36 24.21 8.04
CA GLY A 79 -14.60 23.69 9.17
C GLY A 79 -14.99 24.36 10.49
N GLY A 80 -14.81 23.60 11.58
CA GLY A 80 -15.17 23.98 12.94
C GLY A 80 -14.70 25.37 13.35
N VAL A 81 -15.54 26.37 13.11
CA VAL A 81 -15.50 27.63 13.84
C VAL A 81 -16.24 27.35 15.13
N ASN A 82 -15.54 27.39 16.26
CA ASN A 82 -16.11 27.22 17.58
C ASN A 82 -17.34 28.13 17.71
N LYS A 83 -18.55 27.55 17.70
CA LYS A 83 -19.81 28.30 17.83
C LYS A 83 -19.76 29.04 19.17
N LYS A 84 -19.51 30.36 19.12
CA LYS A 84 -19.44 31.19 20.33
C LYS A 84 -20.79 31.09 21.06
N ARG A 85 -20.72 30.81 22.36
CA ARG A 85 -21.89 30.63 23.24
C ARG A 85 -22.73 31.93 23.26
N ARG A 86 -24.04 31.78 23.42
CA ARG A 86 -24.97 32.91 23.60
C ARG A 86 -24.65 33.65 24.91
N VAL A 87 -24.66 34.97 24.91
CA VAL A 87 -24.57 35.77 26.14
C VAL A 87 -25.96 35.86 26.77
N ARG A 88 -26.05 35.92 28.09
CA ARG A 88 -27.33 35.95 28.81
C ARG A 88 -28.07 37.25 28.47
N GLY A 89 -29.21 37.15 27.78
CA GLY A 89 -30.06 38.28 27.40
C GLY A 89 -29.93 38.77 25.96
N GLU A 90 -29.16 38.09 25.10
CA GLU A 90 -29.11 38.38 23.65
C GLU A 90 -30.26 37.68 22.89
N ASP A 91 -30.98 38.42 22.03
CA ASP A 91 -31.88 37.88 21.01
C ASP A 91 -31.12 37.27 19.82
N ASP A 92 -31.76 36.40 19.05
CA ASP A 92 -31.10 35.68 17.94
C ASP A 92 -30.54 36.64 16.87
N THR A 93 -31.20 37.78 16.62
CA THR A 93 -30.72 38.82 15.70
C THR A 93 -29.48 39.54 16.22
N ASP A 94 -29.45 39.83 17.53
CA ASP A 94 -28.33 40.53 18.15
C ASP A 94 -27.08 39.67 18.18
N ARG A 95 -27.26 38.36 18.36
CA ARG A 95 -26.19 37.36 18.25
C ARG A 95 -25.57 37.34 16.85
N ASP A 96 -26.40 37.32 15.81
CA ASP A 96 -25.94 37.27 14.41
C ASP A 96 -25.21 38.56 14.03
N ILE A 97 -25.71 39.72 14.46
CA ILE A 97 -25.05 41.03 14.24
C ILE A 97 -23.68 41.06 14.91
N ARG A 98 -23.54 40.52 16.14
CA ARG A 98 -22.25 40.47 16.84
C ARG A 98 -21.26 39.57 16.11
N LEU A 99 -21.68 38.38 15.69
CA LEU A 99 -20.82 37.45 14.95
C LEU A 99 -20.36 38.04 13.61
N ALA A 100 -21.26 38.70 12.87
CA ALA A 100 -20.94 39.36 11.62
C ALA A 100 -19.91 40.50 11.79
N LYS A 101 -20.00 41.28 12.88
CA LYS A 101 -19.02 42.33 13.19
C LYS A 101 -17.65 41.74 13.54
N GLU A 102 -17.59 40.71 14.37
CA GLU A 102 -16.34 40.04 14.71
C GLU A 102 -15.65 39.42 13.47
N GLU A 103 -16.42 38.87 12.53
CA GLU A 103 -15.90 38.34 11.26
C GLU A 103 -15.40 39.45 10.33
N GLN A 104 -16.10 40.58 10.24
CA GLN A 104 -15.65 41.77 9.52
C GLN A 104 -14.35 42.32 10.10
N GLU A 105 -14.24 42.41 11.43
CA GLU A 105 -13.02 42.86 12.12
C GLU A 105 -11.86 41.90 11.90
N ALA A 106 -12.06 40.59 12.05
CA ALA A 106 -11.05 39.58 11.76
C ALA A 106 -10.62 39.59 10.28
N GLY A 107 -11.58 39.74 9.36
CA GLY A 107 -11.34 39.90 7.93
C GLY A 107 -10.55 41.17 7.60
N SER A 108 -10.85 42.29 8.27
CA SER A 108 -10.13 43.54 8.08
C SER A 108 -8.70 43.48 8.62
N ALA A 109 -8.49 42.87 9.78
CA ALA A 109 -7.17 42.70 10.40
C ALA A 109 -6.28 41.77 9.58
N THR A 110 -6.83 40.67 9.04
CA THR A 110 -6.09 39.77 8.15
C THR A 110 -5.74 40.44 6.82
N ARG A 111 -6.66 41.22 6.23
CA ARG A 111 -6.40 42.03 5.03
C ARG A 111 -5.31 43.09 5.28
N GLY A 112 -5.36 43.79 6.41
CA GLY A 112 -4.35 44.78 6.82
C GLY A 112 -2.96 44.17 6.97
N ARG A 113 -2.84 43.01 7.64
CA ARG A 113 -1.58 42.28 7.76
C ARG A 113 -1.02 41.81 6.42
N LEU A 114 -1.90 41.39 5.50
CA LEU A 114 -1.49 40.97 4.16
C LEU A 114 -1.02 42.17 3.32
N ALA A 115 -1.71 43.31 3.40
CA ALA A 115 -1.30 44.54 2.74
C ALA A 115 0.07 45.03 3.27
N GLU A 116 0.26 45.05 4.58
CA GLU A 116 1.54 45.42 5.21
C GLU A 116 2.68 44.47 4.82
N ALA A 117 2.42 43.16 4.71
CA ALA A 117 3.41 42.20 4.24
C ALA A 117 3.80 42.42 2.76
N ILE A 118 2.86 42.84 1.91
CA ILE A 118 3.14 43.19 0.51
C ILE A 118 3.95 44.48 0.43
N GLU A 119 3.60 45.52 1.18
CA GLU A 119 4.34 46.80 1.22
C GLU A 119 5.78 46.61 1.72
N ARG A 120 5.97 45.85 2.80
CA ARG A 120 7.31 45.50 3.31
C ARG A 120 8.14 44.74 2.27
N LYS A 121 7.51 43.91 1.43
CA LYS A 121 8.19 43.17 0.38
C LYS A 121 8.54 44.06 -0.82
N SER A 122 7.65 44.99 -1.17
CA SER A 122 7.90 46.02 -2.20
C SER A 122 9.06 46.93 -1.83
N ASN A 123 9.07 47.47 -0.61
CA ASN A 123 10.15 48.35 -0.13
C ASN A 123 11.51 47.64 -0.05
N ARG A 124 11.51 46.31 0.15
CA ARG A 124 12.74 45.51 0.15
C ARG A 124 13.32 45.29 -1.25
N THR A 125 12.51 45.43 -2.31
CA THR A 125 12.97 45.34 -3.71
C THR A 125 13.58 46.65 -4.23
N SER A 126 13.29 47.79 -3.60
CA SER A 126 13.86 49.10 -3.95
C SER A 126 15.21 49.41 -3.29
N ASP A 127 15.64 48.61 -2.30
CA ASP A 127 16.90 48.78 -1.55
C ASP A 127 18.01 47.82 -2.06
N ALA A 128 17.85 47.27 -3.27
CA ALA A 128 18.85 46.41 -3.89
C ALA A 128 19.99 47.26 -4.50
N PRO A 129 21.26 46.85 -4.33
CA PRO A 129 22.39 47.59 -4.89
C PRO A 129 22.32 47.62 -6.43
N LEU A 130 22.44 48.82 -7.01
CA LEU A 130 22.33 49.06 -8.47
C LEU A 130 23.41 48.34 -9.29
N VAL A 131 24.54 47.99 -8.65
CA VAL A 131 25.70 47.35 -9.27
C VAL A 131 25.95 46.02 -8.57
N ASP A 132 26.00 44.94 -9.36
CA ASP A 132 26.37 43.61 -8.88
C ASP A 132 27.83 43.58 -8.40
N ARG A 133 28.20 42.58 -7.60
CA ARG A 133 29.56 42.39 -7.08
C ARG A 133 30.61 42.17 -8.17
N THR A 134 30.16 41.86 -9.38
CA THR A 134 30.96 41.70 -10.60
C THR A 134 31.12 43.00 -11.41
N GLY A 135 30.50 44.11 -10.97
CA GLY A 135 30.57 45.43 -11.62
C GLY A 135 29.51 45.68 -12.70
N HIS A 136 28.55 44.77 -12.89
CA HIS A 136 27.45 44.94 -13.86
C HIS A 136 26.29 45.73 -13.26
N VAL A 137 25.70 46.66 -14.03
CA VAL A 137 24.52 47.42 -13.61
C VAL A 137 23.26 46.56 -13.76
N ASN A 138 22.55 46.33 -12.65
CA ASN A 138 21.30 45.56 -12.64
C ASN A 138 20.11 46.52 -12.76
N LEU A 139 19.49 46.57 -13.95
CA LEU A 139 18.30 47.41 -14.21
C LEU A 139 17.00 46.83 -13.64
N PHE A 140 17.03 45.59 -13.17
CA PHE A 140 15.90 44.92 -12.54
C PHE A 140 16.27 44.53 -11.11
N PRO A 141 15.36 44.63 -10.13
CA PRO A 141 15.62 44.26 -8.75
C PRO A 141 15.78 42.74 -8.67
N VAL A 142 17.02 42.28 -8.68
CA VAL A 142 17.38 40.88 -8.49
C VAL A 142 17.66 40.67 -7.01
N ASP A 143 16.92 39.75 -6.37
CA ASP A 143 17.11 39.43 -4.96
C ASP A 143 18.42 38.65 -4.76
N GLU A 144 19.52 39.38 -4.51
CA GLU A 144 20.85 38.78 -4.27
C GLU A 144 20.84 37.78 -3.13
N HIS A 145 19.96 37.93 -2.13
CA HIS A 145 19.85 36.97 -1.03
C HIS A 145 19.24 35.65 -1.50
N ALA A 146 18.30 35.69 -2.46
CA ALA A 146 17.77 34.48 -3.08
C ALA A 146 18.84 33.79 -3.94
N ILE A 147 19.66 34.56 -4.67
CA ILE A 147 20.78 34.02 -5.44
C ILE A 147 21.85 33.42 -4.52
N ARG A 148 22.23 34.09 -3.43
CA ARG A 148 23.19 33.56 -2.45
C ARG A 148 22.68 32.30 -1.73
N LYS A 149 21.37 32.18 -1.50
CA LYS A 149 20.75 30.93 -1.00
C LYS A 149 20.74 29.82 -2.05
N ALA A 150 20.66 30.18 -3.34
CA ALA A 150 20.71 29.25 -4.47
C ALA A 150 22.14 28.89 -4.90
N GLN A 151 23.13 29.73 -4.61
CA GLN A 151 24.56 29.44 -4.75
C GLN A 151 24.91 28.38 -3.70
N LYS A 152 24.82 27.13 -4.14
CA LYS A 152 25.11 25.93 -3.37
C LYS A 152 26.55 25.99 -2.90
N ASN A 153 26.75 26.01 -1.59
CA ASN A 153 28.07 25.79 -1.04
C ASN A 153 28.40 24.31 -1.23
N GLU A 154 29.25 23.99 -2.21
CA GLU A 154 29.58 22.61 -2.59
C GLU A 154 30.10 21.79 -1.40
N GLU A 155 30.77 22.46 -0.46
CA GLU A 155 31.25 21.86 0.78
C GLU A 155 30.09 21.46 1.70
N ALA A 156 29.04 22.28 1.80
CA ALA A 156 27.86 21.98 2.61
C ALA A 156 26.99 20.87 2.01
N GLU A 157 26.92 20.73 0.69
CA GLU A 157 26.25 19.58 0.06
C GLU A 157 27.05 18.29 0.27
N ARG A 158 28.39 18.35 0.21
CA ARG A 158 29.26 17.19 0.52
C ARG A 158 29.12 16.76 1.97
N GLU A 159 29.06 17.69 2.93
CA GLU A 159 28.84 17.35 4.33
C GLU A 159 27.43 16.79 4.58
N LYS A 160 26.39 17.39 4.01
CA LYS A 160 25.03 16.83 4.08
C LYS A 160 24.92 15.45 3.44
N ALA A 161 25.65 15.19 2.36
CA ALA A 161 25.69 13.88 1.73
C ALA A 161 26.43 12.85 2.59
N LYS A 162 27.51 13.25 3.28
CA LYS A 162 28.24 12.40 4.24
C LYS A 162 27.36 12.08 5.45
N THR A 163 26.75 13.08 6.08
CA THR A 163 25.87 12.85 7.24
C THR A 163 24.64 12.04 6.87
N LYS A 164 24.06 12.26 5.68
CA LYS A 164 22.96 11.43 5.19
C LYS A 164 23.40 9.98 4.98
N LYS A 165 24.59 9.74 4.42
CA LYS A 165 25.15 8.39 4.30
C LYS A 165 25.40 7.76 5.67
N GLU A 166 25.99 8.49 6.61
CA GLU A 166 26.21 8.01 7.98
C GLU A 166 24.90 7.67 8.70
N LEU A 167 23.84 8.47 8.51
CA LEU A 167 22.51 8.17 9.02
C LEU A 167 21.89 6.95 8.32
N GLU A 168 21.94 6.89 6.99
CA GLU A 168 21.48 5.73 6.23
C GLU A 168 22.23 4.46 6.65
N ASP A 169 23.52 4.56 6.94
CA ASP A 169 24.38 3.46 7.39
C ASP A 169 24.07 3.04 8.84
N GLN A 170 23.63 3.96 9.70
CA GLN A 170 23.14 3.66 11.06
C GLN A 170 21.80 2.91 11.05
N TYR A 171 20.91 3.23 10.11
CA TYR A 171 19.57 2.66 10.03
C TYR A 171 19.44 1.49 9.04
N THR A 172 20.38 1.32 8.11
CA THR A 172 20.36 0.25 7.12
C THR A 172 21.57 -0.68 7.27
N MET A 173 21.29 -1.97 7.49
CA MET A 173 22.31 -3.02 7.63
C MET A 173 22.85 -3.41 6.24
N ARG A 174 23.70 -2.56 5.64
CA ARG A 174 24.43 -2.91 4.41
C ARG A 174 25.68 -3.73 4.75
N PHE A 175 25.87 -4.85 4.05
CA PHE A 175 27.02 -5.75 4.23
C PHE A 175 28.38 -5.06 4.04
N SER A 176 28.43 -3.96 3.30
CA SER A 176 29.62 -3.11 3.15
C SER A 176 30.03 -2.39 4.45
N ASN A 177 29.06 -2.10 5.33
CA ASN A 177 29.26 -1.31 6.55
C ASN A 177 29.57 -2.20 7.75
N ALA A 178 29.20 -3.49 7.69
CA ALA A 178 29.49 -4.48 8.71
C ALA A 178 30.99 -4.86 8.78
N ALA A 179 31.79 -4.47 7.77
CA ALA A 179 33.21 -4.80 7.68
C ALA A 179 34.12 -3.95 8.60
N GLY A 180 33.55 -3.13 9.49
CA GLY A 180 34.32 -2.38 10.48
C GLY A 180 35.19 -1.28 9.87
N PHE A 181 35.01 -0.06 10.36
CA PHE A 181 35.85 1.08 9.98
C PHE A 181 37.34 0.74 10.20
N LYS A 182 38.09 0.63 9.09
CA LYS A 182 39.56 0.44 8.97
C LYS A 182 40.15 -0.98 8.94
N GLN A 183 39.35 -2.04 8.73
CA GLN A 183 39.90 -3.33 8.29
C GLN A 183 39.39 -3.66 6.90
N GLY A 184 40.09 -3.15 5.89
CA GLY A 184 39.82 -3.51 4.50
C GLY A 184 40.00 -5.02 4.33
N LEU A 185 38.92 -5.69 3.88
CA LEU A 185 38.85 -7.08 3.42
C LEU A 185 40.12 -7.91 3.72
N GLU A 186 40.31 -8.31 4.98
CA GLU A 186 41.12 -9.50 5.21
C GLU A 186 40.42 -10.66 4.49
N LYS A 187 41.21 -11.42 3.72
CA LYS A 187 40.73 -12.40 2.76
C LYS A 187 39.60 -13.24 3.36
N PRO A 188 38.42 -13.26 2.73
CA PRO A 188 37.30 -14.00 3.28
C PRO A 188 37.61 -15.49 3.36
N TRP A 189 37.00 -16.19 4.31
CA TRP A 189 37.27 -17.60 4.60
C TRP A 189 37.12 -18.54 3.38
N TYR A 190 36.34 -18.16 2.37
CA TYR A 190 36.21 -18.86 1.08
C TYR A 190 37.44 -18.71 0.16
N ALA A 191 38.26 -17.67 0.33
CA ALA A 191 39.53 -17.51 -0.38
C ALA A 191 40.67 -18.32 0.26
N ALA A 192 40.51 -18.82 1.48
CA ALA A 192 41.47 -19.73 2.12
C ALA A 192 41.41 -21.16 1.53
N GLN A 193 40.31 -21.50 0.85
CA GLN A 193 40.06 -22.86 0.36
C GLN A 193 40.63 -23.13 -1.04
N THR A 194 40.98 -22.13 -1.83
CA THR A 194 41.33 -22.36 -3.24
C THR A 194 42.71 -22.96 -3.50
N LYS A 195 43.51 -23.23 -2.45
CA LYS A 195 44.85 -23.84 -2.62
C LYS A 195 44.91 -25.36 -2.47
N ASP A 196 43.90 -26.00 -1.88
CA ASP A 196 43.95 -27.46 -1.57
C ASP A 196 42.84 -28.30 -2.25
N PHE A 197 42.06 -27.71 -3.15
CA PHE A 197 40.85 -28.33 -3.76
C PHE A 197 41.08 -29.38 -4.85
N THR A 198 42.32 -29.79 -5.11
CA THR A 198 42.62 -30.73 -6.23
C THR A 198 42.94 -32.17 -5.81
N ARG A 199 42.86 -32.54 -4.52
CA ARG A 199 43.24 -33.92 -4.10
C ARG A 199 42.31 -34.69 -3.15
N LYS A 200 41.21 -34.13 -2.63
CA LYS A 200 40.39 -34.83 -1.61
C LYS A 200 38.87 -34.66 -1.76
N ASN A 201 38.35 -34.63 -3.00
CA ASN A 201 36.94 -34.28 -3.23
C ASN A 201 35.90 -35.37 -2.90
N ASP A 202 36.29 -36.62 -2.63
CA ASP A 202 35.31 -37.67 -2.31
C ASP A 202 35.11 -37.90 -0.80
N ALA A 203 36.13 -37.63 0.02
CA ALA A 203 36.04 -37.80 1.48
C ALA A 203 35.48 -36.56 2.21
N ALA A 204 35.71 -35.35 1.69
CA ALA A 204 35.27 -34.10 2.33
C ALA A 204 33.76 -33.85 2.20
N ARG A 205 33.12 -34.42 1.17
CA ARG A 205 31.68 -34.24 0.91
C ARG A 205 30.80 -35.09 1.85
N GLY A 206 31.28 -36.27 2.24
CA GLY A 206 30.63 -37.10 3.27
C GLY A 206 30.79 -36.52 4.68
N MET A 207 31.98 -35.98 4.99
CA MET A 207 32.26 -35.40 6.31
C MET A 207 31.41 -34.16 6.62
N LEU A 208 31.11 -33.32 5.62
CA LEU A 208 30.31 -32.11 5.83
C LEU A 208 28.80 -32.42 5.98
N ASP A 209 28.30 -33.48 5.34
CA ASP A 209 26.91 -33.96 5.49
C ASP A 209 26.70 -34.80 6.75
N GLU A 210 27.75 -35.44 7.26
CA GLU A 210 27.73 -36.11 8.57
C GLU A 210 27.83 -35.11 9.74
N VAL A 211 28.58 -34.02 9.60
CA VAL A 211 28.76 -33.01 10.66
C VAL A 211 27.55 -32.06 10.75
N SER A 212 26.74 -31.92 9.71
CA SER A 212 25.53 -31.08 9.70
C SER A 212 24.28 -31.73 10.30
N GLY A 213 24.23 -33.07 10.39
CA GLY A 213 23.08 -33.82 10.89
C GLY A 213 22.97 -33.95 12.41
N LYS A 214 24.03 -33.62 13.16
CA LYS A 214 24.08 -33.75 14.62
C LYS A 214 23.60 -32.47 15.29
N ASP A 215 22.65 -32.59 16.21
CA ASP A 215 22.16 -31.47 17.03
C ASP A 215 23.28 -30.81 17.85
N VAL A 216 23.03 -29.66 18.47
CA VAL A 216 23.99 -28.93 19.33
C VAL A 216 24.61 -29.83 20.42
N TRP A 217 23.91 -30.90 20.79
CA TRP A 217 24.35 -31.93 21.74
C TRP A 217 24.94 -33.20 21.12
N GLY A 218 25.19 -33.24 19.81
CA GLY A 218 25.85 -34.36 19.13
C GLY A 218 24.95 -35.56 18.79
N ASN A 219 23.66 -35.50 19.13
CA ASN A 219 22.71 -36.56 18.78
C ASN A 219 22.26 -36.44 17.32
N GLU A 220 22.09 -37.58 16.64
CA GLU A 220 21.60 -37.60 15.26
C GLU A 220 20.08 -37.41 15.24
N ASP A 221 19.64 -36.30 14.66
CA ASP A 221 18.23 -35.99 14.49
C ASP A 221 17.78 -36.42 13.08
N PRO A 222 17.05 -37.54 12.90
CA PRO A 222 16.71 -38.06 11.57
C PRO A 222 15.81 -37.09 10.79
N ARG A 223 14.97 -36.32 11.51
CA ARG A 223 14.07 -35.33 10.92
C ARG A 223 14.72 -33.97 10.66
N ARG A 224 15.99 -33.78 11.01
CA ARG A 224 16.68 -32.51 10.74
C ARG A 224 16.83 -32.24 9.26
N LYS A 225 17.23 -33.27 8.49
CA LYS A 225 17.33 -33.19 7.03
C LYS A 225 15.98 -32.82 6.40
N GLU A 226 14.89 -33.42 6.89
CA GLU A 226 13.53 -33.06 6.44
C GLU A 226 13.18 -31.61 6.75
N ARG A 227 13.46 -31.11 7.96
CA ARG A 227 13.22 -29.71 8.34
C ARG A 227 14.07 -28.75 7.52
N GLU A 228 15.32 -29.07 7.24
CA GLU A 228 16.20 -28.28 6.39
C GLU A 228 15.69 -28.23 4.95
N MET A 229 15.24 -29.36 4.40
CA MET A 229 14.57 -29.39 3.10
C MET A 229 13.28 -28.58 3.11
N SER A 230 12.45 -28.65 4.15
CA SER A 230 11.25 -27.81 4.28
C SER A 230 11.58 -26.33 4.39
N ARG A 231 12.67 -25.95 5.05
CA ARG A 231 13.16 -24.56 5.11
C ARG A 231 13.69 -24.09 3.77
N LEU A 232 14.44 -24.94 3.06
CA LEU A 232 14.94 -24.64 1.71
C LEU A 232 13.79 -24.47 0.72
N VAL A 233 12.79 -25.35 0.78
CA VAL A 233 11.58 -25.29 -0.06
C VAL A 233 10.69 -24.10 0.33
N GLY A 234 10.55 -23.80 1.62
CA GLY A 234 9.75 -22.68 2.11
C GLY A 234 10.38 -21.31 1.87
N ASN A 235 11.70 -21.22 1.87
CA ASN A 235 12.45 -19.99 1.60
C ASN A 235 12.69 -19.74 0.09
N ASP A 236 12.43 -20.72 -0.78
CA ASP A 236 12.56 -20.58 -2.23
C ASP A 236 11.22 -20.17 -2.88
N PRO A 237 11.08 -18.93 -3.42
CA PRO A 237 9.86 -18.49 -4.08
C PRO A 237 9.50 -19.33 -5.31
N MET A 238 10.49 -19.90 -6.01
CA MET A 238 10.23 -20.76 -7.18
C MET A 238 9.63 -22.11 -6.78
N ALA A 239 9.95 -22.63 -5.60
CA ALA A 239 9.37 -23.86 -5.11
C ALA A 239 7.88 -23.68 -4.77
N VAL A 240 7.49 -22.53 -4.19
CA VAL A 240 6.09 -22.17 -3.95
C VAL A 240 5.32 -22.08 -5.28
N MET A 241 5.89 -21.43 -6.30
CA MET A 241 5.28 -21.36 -7.62
C MET A 241 5.07 -22.75 -8.25
N ARG A 242 6.03 -23.66 -8.10
CA ARG A 242 5.91 -25.05 -8.61
C ARG A 242 4.83 -25.83 -7.87
N GLN A 243 4.70 -25.65 -6.55
CA GLN A 243 3.63 -26.26 -5.76
C GLN A 243 2.25 -25.73 -6.19
N ALA A 244 2.12 -24.42 -6.40
CA ALA A 244 0.89 -23.81 -6.89
C ALA A 244 0.51 -24.31 -8.29
N GLN A 245 1.47 -24.42 -9.21
CA GLN A 245 1.25 -25.01 -10.54
C GLN A 245 0.80 -26.48 -10.47
N LYS A 246 1.36 -27.25 -9.52
CA LYS A 246 0.95 -28.64 -9.30
C LYS A 246 -0.50 -28.72 -8.80
N GLN A 247 -0.87 -27.89 -7.81
CA GLN A 247 -2.24 -27.81 -7.31
C GLN A 247 -3.24 -27.44 -8.42
N LEU A 248 -2.90 -26.47 -9.28
CA LEU A 248 -3.76 -26.11 -10.41
C LEU A 248 -3.98 -27.29 -11.37
N LYS A 249 -2.92 -28.04 -11.69
CA LYS A 249 -3.01 -29.24 -12.54
C LYS A 249 -3.83 -30.35 -11.88
N ASP A 250 -3.72 -30.52 -10.57
CA ASP A 250 -4.50 -31.53 -9.84
C ASP A 250 -6.00 -31.17 -9.83
N VAL A 251 -6.35 -29.89 -9.62
CA VAL A 251 -7.74 -29.40 -9.75
C VAL A 251 -8.28 -29.58 -11.17
N GLU A 252 -7.47 -29.29 -12.20
CA GLU A 252 -7.87 -29.52 -13.60
C GLU A 252 -8.14 -31.01 -13.86
N ARG A 253 -7.30 -31.91 -13.33
CA ARG A 253 -7.49 -33.36 -13.43
C ARG A 253 -8.75 -33.82 -12.70
N GLU A 254 -9.01 -33.30 -11.51
CA GLU A 254 -10.23 -33.61 -10.76
C GLU A 254 -11.48 -33.12 -11.49
N ARG A 255 -11.45 -31.90 -12.04
CA ARG A 255 -12.55 -31.37 -12.86
C ARG A 255 -12.78 -32.21 -14.12
N ALA A 256 -11.71 -32.66 -14.77
CA ALA A 256 -11.81 -33.54 -15.94
C ALA A 256 -12.40 -34.90 -15.58
N LYS A 257 -12.00 -35.50 -14.46
CA LYS A 257 -12.57 -36.77 -13.95
C LYS A 257 -14.05 -36.61 -13.60
N TRP A 258 -14.40 -35.56 -12.85
CA TRP A 258 -15.79 -35.28 -12.49
C TRP A 258 -16.67 -35.08 -13.73
N LYS A 259 -16.17 -34.36 -14.73
CA LYS A 259 -16.88 -34.18 -15.99
C LYS A 259 -17.05 -35.51 -16.74
N ALA A 260 -16.02 -36.36 -16.78
CA ALA A 260 -16.10 -37.67 -17.39
C ALA A 260 -17.12 -38.59 -16.69
N GLU A 261 -17.13 -38.60 -15.35
CA GLU A 261 -18.13 -39.34 -14.57
C GLU A 261 -19.55 -38.85 -14.84
N ARG A 262 -19.77 -37.52 -14.87
CA ARG A 262 -21.07 -36.93 -15.21
C ARG A 262 -21.51 -37.27 -16.64
N ASP A 263 -20.58 -37.23 -17.61
CA ASP A 263 -20.86 -37.60 -18.99
C ASP A 263 -21.20 -39.10 -19.11
N GLU A 264 -20.55 -39.96 -18.33
CA GLU A 264 -20.86 -41.38 -18.24
C GLU A 264 -22.23 -41.64 -17.59
N GLU A 265 -22.57 -40.96 -16.50
CA GLU A 265 -23.90 -41.02 -15.88
C GLU A 265 -24.99 -40.61 -16.87
N MET A 266 -24.80 -39.51 -17.59
CA MET A 266 -25.75 -39.03 -18.60
C MET A 266 -25.90 -40.04 -19.75
N ARG A 267 -24.79 -40.65 -20.22
CA ARG A 267 -24.84 -41.72 -21.22
C ARG A 267 -25.55 -42.97 -20.70
N GLN A 268 -25.39 -43.31 -19.42
CA GLN A 268 -26.12 -44.44 -18.81
C GLN A 268 -27.62 -44.15 -18.73
N LEU A 269 -28.01 -42.93 -18.37
CA LEU A 269 -29.41 -42.49 -18.38
C LEU A 269 -30.00 -42.52 -19.79
N ASP A 270 -29.33 -41.94 -20.80
CA ASP A 270 -29.78 -41.98 -22.20
C ASP A 270 -29.89 -43.44 -22.71
N ARG A 271 -28.93 -44.31 -22.40
CA ARG A 271 -29.03 -45.74 -22.74
C ARG A 271 -30.22 -46.42 -22.06
N ARG A 272 -30.50 -46.11 -20.80
CA ARG A 272 -31.65 -46.64 -20.06
C ARG A 272 -32.97 -46.12 -20.62
N GLU A 273 -33.03 -44.84 -20.97
CA GLU A 273 -34.18 -44.20 -21.59
C GLU A 273 -34.46 -44.77 -22.98
N ARG A 274 -33.46 -44.90 -23.85
CA ARG A 274 -33.59 -45.57 -25.16
C ARG A 274 -34.08 -47.00 -25.04
N ARG A 275 -33.62 -47.74 -24.03
CA ARG A 275 -34.13 -49.10 -23.74
C ARG A 275 -35.59 -49.09 -23.27
N ARG A 276 -36.02 -48.06 -22.53
CA ARG A 276 -37.41 -47.89 -22.09
C ARG A 276 -38.32 -47.46 -23.24
N SER A 277 -37.86 -46.52 -24.07
CA SER A 277 -38.55 -46.07 -25.29
C SER A 277 -38.77 -47.22 -26.27
N ARG A 278 -37.76 -48.06 -26.53
CA ARG A 278 -37.90 -49.26 -27.38
C ARG A 278 -38.82 -50.35 -26.81
N ARG A 279 -39.11 -50.32 -25.51
CA ARG A 279 -40.01 -51.27 -24.82
C ARG A 279 -41.43 -50.74 -24.62
N ARG A 280 -41.70 -49.50 -25.03
CA ARG A 280 -43.05 -48.94 -25.03
C ARG A 280 -43.60 -49.09 -26.45
N PRO A 281 -44.58 -50.00 -26.69
CA PRO A 281 -45.39 -49.94 -27.90
C PRO A 281 -46.02 -48.54 -27.99
N GLU A 282 -46.13 -48.00 -29.20
CA GLU A 282 -46.79 -46.74 -29.48
C GLU A 282 -48.28 -46.81 -29.14
N ASP A 283 -48.64 -46.64 -27.88
CA ASP A 283 -50.04 -46.57 -27.42
C ASP A 283 -50.29 -45.32 -26.58
N ASP A 284 -49.73 -44.16 -26.98
CA ASP A 284 -50.05 -42.86 -26.35
C ASP A 284 -49.93 -41.70 -27.36
N GLN A 285 -50.61 -41.81 -28.51
CA GLN A 285 -50.98 -40.64 -29.31
C GLN A 285 -52.24 -40.00 -28.69
N LEU A 286 -52.06 -39.27 -27.60
CA LEU A 286 -53.05 -38.27 -27.14
C LEU A 286 -52.78 -36.93 -27.84
N ASP A 287 -52.70 -36.94 -29.17
CA ASP A 287 -52.54 -35.74 -30.01
C ASP A 287 -53.92 -35.26 -30.50
N GLY A 288 -54.91 -35.28 -29.60
CA GLY A 288 -56.32 -35.01 -29.90
C GLY A 288 -56.98 -33.96 -29.01
N PHE A 289 -56.21 -33.23 -28.19
CA PHE A 289 -56.74 -32.14 -27.37
C PHE A 289 -56.12 -30.81 -27.83
N SER A 290 -56.72 -30.20 -28.86
CA SER A 290 -56.43 -28.83 -29.24
C SER A 290 -57.42 -27.88 -28.54
N LEU A 291 -56.88 -26.88 -27.83
CA LEU A 291 -57.63 -25.88 -27.08
C LEU A 291 -58.37 -24.85 -27.98
N ASP A 292 -58.28 -25.02 -29.30
CA ASP A 292 -58.89 -24.17 -30.34
C ASP A 292 -60.06 -24.85 -31.07
N SER A 293 -60.47 -26.06 -30.66
CA SER A 293 -61.69 -26.68 -31.21
C SER A 293 -62.92 -26.10 -30.51
N PRO A 294 -63.83 -25.39 -31.22
CA PRO A 294 -65.01 -24.80 -30.58
C PRO A 294 -65.94 -25.90 -30.08
N ALA A 295 -66.47 -25.72 -28.87
CA ALA A 295 -67.49 -26.60 -28.30
C ALA A 295 -68.71 -26.65 -29.22
N VAL A 296 -69.01 -27.83 -29.75
CA VAL A 296 -70.23 -28.08 -30.51
C VAL A 296 -71.35 -28.24 -29.48
N ASP A 297 -72.12 -27.17 -29.27
CA ASP A 297 -73.39 -27.21 -28.56
C ASP A 297 -74.40 -28.01 -29.41
N GLU A 298 -74.93 -29.09 -28.82
CA GLU A 298 -75.99 -29.90 -29.40
C GLU A 298 -77.29 -29.11 -29.58
N ARG A 299 -77.98 -29.29 -30.72
CA ARG A 299 -79.42 -29.05 -30.86
C ARG A 299 -80.08 -30.09 -31.77
N GLU A 300 -81.13 -30.68 -31.19
CA GLU A 300 -82.23 -31.53 -31.74
C GLU A 300 -81.96 -33.01 -32.03
#